data_AF-A0ABD1TX53-F1
#
_entry.id   AF-A0ABD1TX53-F1
#
_cell.length_a   1.000
_cell.length_b   1.000
_cell.length_c   1.000
_cell.angle_alpha   90.00
_cell.angle_beta   90.00
_cell.angle_gamma   90.00
#
_symmetry.space_group_name_H-M   'P 1'
#
loop_
_entity.id
_entity.type
_entity.pdbx_description
1 polymer ?
#
loop_
_entity_poly.entity_id
_entity_poly.type
_entity_poly.pdbx_seq_one_letter_code
_entity_poly.pdbx_strand_id
1 'polypeptide(L)'
;MLLVFLLLPQFFILPLFPQPSLLLCLNPTWLPIARVLAGQFSPMINGFGLANTSVALFGGYLFALGESDLPYAIKLTQNGEIITLGRHAFYSNPFLNMTAHPKIDPNTGEAFAFGYDIFPPFLTYFRINEEGIKQDD
;
A
#
# COMPACT_ATOMS: atom_id res chain seq x y z
N MET A 1 -46.55 -20.19 -36.40
CA MET A 1 -47.72 -20.99 -35.98
C MET A 1 -47.91 -20.76 -34.49
N LEU A 2 -48.98 -20.04 -34.13
CA LEU A 2 -49.45 -19.76 -32.77
C LEU A 2 -49.59 -21.05 -31.94
N LEU A 3 -49.35 -20.97 -30.62
CA LEU A 3 -50.44 -21.23 -29.65
C LEU A 3 -50.12 -20.67 -28.26
N VAL A 4 -51.04 -19.83 -27.79
CA VAL A 4 -51.22 -19.36 -26.41
C VAL A 4 -51.95 -20.45 -25.62
N PHE A 5 -51.59 -20.66 -24.35
CA PHE A 5 -52.47 -21.29 -23.35
C PHE A 5 -52.56 -20.41 -22.09
N LEU A 6 -53.80 -20.29 -21.63
CA LEU A 6 -54.33 -19.40 -20.61
C LEU A 6 -54.44 -20.08 -19.22
N LEU A 7 -54.37 -19.23 -18.17
CA LEU A 7 -55.16 -19.22 -16.91
C LEU A 7 -55.03 -20.34 -15.83
N LEU A 8 -54.39 -19.96 -14.69
CA LEU A 8 -54.77 -20.05 -13.25
C LEU A 8 -55.12 -21.43 -12.60
N PRO A 9 -55.30 -21.54 -11.26
CA PRO A 9 -54.70 -20.90 -10.07
C PRO A 9 -54.18 -21.94 -9.03
N GLN A 10 -53.43 -21.54 -7.98
CA GLN A 10 -53.64 -21.94 -6.57
C GLN A 10 -52.39 -21.76 -5.68
N PHE A 11 -52.66 -21.18 -4.52
CA PHE A 11 -51.82 -21.03 -3.35
C PHE A 11 -51.13 -22.34 -2.93
N PHE A 12 -49.82 -22.30 -2.68
CA PHE A 12 -49.16 -23.21 -1.74
C PHE A 12 -48.01 -22.48 -1.03
N ILE A 13 -48.28 -22.10 0.23
CA ILE A 13 -47.48 -22.30 1.44
C ILE A 13 -45.95 -22.15 1.29
N LEU A 14 -45.40 -21.19 2.05
CA LEU A 14 -43.98 -21.03 2.41
C LEU A 14 -43.26 -22.39 2.59
N PRO A 15 -41.97 -22.43 2.25
CA PRO A 15 -41.05 -22.68 3.34
C PRO A 15 -40.03 -21.55 3.45
N LEU A 16 -39.79 -21.19 4.72
CA LEU A 16 -38.65 -20.41 5.18
C LEU A 16 -37.35 -20.91 4.54
N PHE A 17 -36.88 -20.23 3.51
CA PHE A 17 -35.46 -20.19 3.18
C PHE A 17 -34.99 -18.76 3.42
N PRO A 18 -34.01 -18.52 4.31
CA PRO A 18 -33.41 -17.21 4.42
C PRO A 18 -32.72 -16.93 3.07
N GLN A 19 -33.15 -15.85 2.41
CA GLN A 19 -32.49 -15.33 1.23
C GLN A 19 -31.00 -15.12 1.56
N PRO A 20 -30.03 -15.66 0.78
CA PRO A 20 -28.61 -15.45 1.03
C PRO A 20 -28.15 -14.02 0.65
N SER A 21 -29.08 -13.07 0.51
CA SER A 21 -28.82 -11.71 0.03
C SER A 21 -28.17 -10.80 1.08
N LEU A 22 -28.05 -11.24 2.34
CA LEU A 22 -27.37 -10.47 3.39
C LEU A 22 -25.87 -10.76 3.50
N LEU A 23 -25.39 -11.92 3.03
CA LEU A 23 -23.96 -12.26 3.07
C LEU A 23 -23.17 -11.69 1.88
N LEU A 24 -23.86 -11.28 0.80
CA LEU A 24 -23.22 -10.74 -0.41
C LEU A 24 -23.04 -9.22 -0.38
N CYS A 25 -23.54 -8.53 0.65
CA CYS A 25 -23.33 -7.09 0.87
C CYS A 25 -22.22 -6.84 1.89
N LEU A 26 -21.18 -7.69 1.91
CA LEU A 26 -19.95 -7.35 2.60
C LEU A 26 -19.37 -6.12 1.88
N ASN A 27 -19.61 -4.95 2.46
CA ASN A 27 -18.95 -3.69 2.12
C ASN A 27 -17.47 -4.01 1.86
N PRO A 28 -16.85 -3.60 0.74
CA PRO A 28 -15.51 -4.03 0.32
C PRO A 28 -14.40 -3.81 1.37
N THR A 29 -14.70 -3.07 2.44
CA THR A 29 -13.87 -2.90 3.63
C THR A 29 -13.74 -4.13 4.53
N TRP A 30 -14.70 -5.07 4.55
CA TRP A 30 -14.66 -6.24 5.42
C TRP A 30 -13.63 -7.28 5.01
N LEU A 31 -13.39 -7.42 3.70
CA LEU A 31 -12.43 -8.39 3.17
C LEU A 31 -10.98 -8.08 3.59
N PRO A 32 -10.47 -6.84 3.46
CA PRO A 32 -9.17 -6.46 4.01
C PRO A 32 -9.06 -6.71 5.52
N ILE A 33 -10.09 -6.36 6.29
CA ILE A 33 -10.11 -6.57 7.76
C ILE A 33 -10.00 -8.07 8.08
N ALA A 34 -10.79 -8.91 7.41
CA ALA A 34 -10.74 -10.36 7.61
C ALA A 34 -9.37 -10.94 7.26
N ARG A 35 -8.71 -10.45 6.20
CA ARG A 35 -7.34 -10.86 5.83
C ARG A 35 -6.30 -10.46 6.87
N VAL A 36 -6.46 -9.29 7.50
CA VAL A 36 -5.60 -8.85 8.61
C VAL A 36 -5.79 -9.75 9.82
N LEU A 37 -7.05 -10.00 10.22
CA LEU A 37 -7.37 -10.85 11.38
C LEU A 37 -6.94 -12.31 11.17
N ALA A 38 -7.02 -12.83 9.94
CA ALA A 38 -6.56 -14.16 9.58
C ALA A 38 -5.03 -14.26 9.42
N GLY A 39 -4.29 -13.17 9.63
CA GLY A 39 -2.82 -13.13 9.49
C GLY A 39 -2.33 -13.24 8.04
N GLN A 40 -3.21 -13.11 7.05
CA GLN A 40 -2.86 -13.16 5.63
C GLN A 40 -2.22 -11.85 5.14
N PHE A 41 -2.44 -10.75 5.86
CA PHE A 41 -1.91 -9.43 5.53
C PHE A 41 -1.58 -8.67 6.82
N SER A 42 -0.32 -8.26 6.97
CA SER A 42 0.13 -7.48 8.14
C SER A 42 0.64 -6.11 7.68
N PRO A 43 -0.24 -5.12 7.49
CA PRO A 43 0.13 -3.80 6.96
C PRO A 43 1.18 -3.09 7.82
N MET A 44 1.18 -3.35 9.13
CA MET A 44 2.15 -2.78 10.07
C MET A 44 3.58 -3.29 9.84
N ILE A 45 3.74 -4.50 9.30
CA ILE A 45 5.05 -5.14 9.11
C ILE A 45 5.48 -5.04 7.65
N ASN A 46 4.55 -5.36 6.74
CA ASN A 46 4.84 -5.50 5.32
C ASN A 46 4.61 -4.22 4.51
N GLY A 47 4.10 -3.16 5.14
CA GLY A 47 3.68 -1.96 4.45
C GLY A 47 2.30 -2.10 3.81
N PHE A 48 1.71 -0.95 3.43
CA PHE A 48 0.44 -0.88 2.70
C PHE A 48 0.51 0.03 1.47
N GLY A 49 1.66 0.67 1.22
CA GLY A 49 1.85 1.56 0.09
C GLY A 49 2.13 0.80 -1.20
N LEU A 50 1.80 1.46 -2.31
CA LEU A 50 1.99 0.90 -3.65
C LEU A 50 3.33 1.32 -4.30
N ALA A 51 4.08 2.23 -3.67
CA ALA A 51 5.35 2.78 -4.17
C ALA A 51 5.27 3.30 -5.63
N ASN A 52 4.17 3.97 -5.98
CA ASN A 52 3.82 4.33 -7.35
C ASN A 52 3.82 5.84 -7.64
N THR A 53 4.32 6.67 -6.73
CA THR A 53 4.26 8.14 -6.85
C THR A 53 5.48 8.69 -7.58
N SER A 54 6.68 8.21 -7.25
CA SER A 54 7.91 8.67 -7.88
C SER A 54 9.04 7.64 -7.79
N VAL A 55 10.15 7.95 -8.45
CA VAL A 55 11.40 7.20 -8.35
C VAL A 55 12.53 8.19 -8.08
N ALA A 56 13.44 7.86 -7.16
CA ALA A 56 14.61 8.68 -6.86
C ALA A 56 15.86 7.82 -6.61
N LEU A 57 17.03 8.37 -6.96
CA LEU A 57 18.33 7.75 -6.74
C LEU A 57 19.05 8.53 -5.64
N PHE A 58 19.33 7.87 -4.52
CA PHE A 58 20.09 8.43 -3.40
C PHE A 58 20.60 7.30 -2.50
N GLY A 59 21.62 7.56 -1.68
CA GLY A 59 22.14 6.54 -0.76
C GLY A 59 22.72 5.31 -1.46
N GLY A 60 23.13 5.42 -2.73
CA GLY A 60 23.56 4.29 -3.55
C GLY A 60 22.45 3.35 -4.06
N TYR A 61 21.17 3.68 -3.83
CA TYR A 61 20.04 2.84 -4.23
C TYR A 61 19.03 3.62 -5.07
N LEU A 62 18.38 2.92 -6.01
CA LEU A 62 17.22 3.41 -6.72
C LEU A 62 15.96 3.01 -5.94
N PHE A 63 15.12 3.99 -5.59
CA PHE A 63 13.93 3.77 -4.79
C PHE A 63 12.66 4.09 -5.56
N ALA A 64 11.68 3.21 -5.46
CA ALA A 64 10.28 3.50 -5.76
C ALA A 64 9.60 4.02 -4.50
N LEU A 65 8.91 5.16 -4.62
CA LEU A 65 8.43 5.93 -3.48
C LEU A 65 6.91 6.10 -3.51
N GLY A 66 6.30 6.16 -2.33
CA GLY A 66 4.90 6.52 -2.13
C GLY A 66 4.70 7.09 -0.74
N GLU A 67 3.91 8.16 -0.63
CA GLU A 67 3.77 8.96 0.61
C GLU A 67 3.24 8.18 1.82
N SER A 68 2.57 7.06 1.56
CA SER A 68 1.90 6.26 2.57
C SER A 68 2.78 5.16 3.17
N ASP A 69 4.02 4.97 2.71
CA ASP A 69 4.86 3.85 3.13
C ASP A 69 6.35 4.17 3.04
N LEU A 70 7.18 3.20 3.44
CA LEU A 70 8.61 3.20 3.24
C LEU A 70 8.97 3.07 1.74
N PRO A 71 10.14 3.60 1.37
CA PRO A 71 10.70 3.39 0.04
C PRO A 71 10.94 1.91 -0.25
N TYR A 72 10.71 1.51 -1.50
CA TYR A 72 11.06 0.18 -1.99
C TYR A 72 12.33 0.27 -2.84
N ALA A 73 13.37 -0.43 -2.43
CA ALA A 73 14.61 -0.51 -3.20
C ALA A 73 14.37 -1.34 -4.47
N ILE A 74 14.78 -0.79 -5.61
CA ILE A 74 14.72 -1.44 -6.92
C ILE A 74 16.11 -1.46 -7.55
N LYS A 75 16.36 -2.46 -8.39
CA LYS A 75 17.60 -2.63 -9.12
C LYS A 75 17.30 -2.77 -10.60
N LEU A 76 18.02 -2.02 -11.43
CA LEU A 76 18.04 -2.19 -12.88
C LEU A 76 19.14 -3.18 -13.25
N THR A 77 18.79 -4.24 -13.99
CA THR A 77 19.78 -5.17 -14.56
C THR A 77 20.41 -4.57 -15.81
N GLN A 78 21.57 -5.09 -16.22
CA GLN A 78 22.23 -4.67 -17.46
C GLN A 78 21.36 -4.92 -18.71
N ASN A 79 20.40 -5.86 -18.62
CA ASN A 79 19.45 -6.18 -19.68
C ASN A 79 18.20 -5.29 -19.65
N GLY A 80 18.12 -4.33 -18.73
CA GLY A 80 16.98 -3.43 -18.58
C GLY A 80 15.81 -3.98 -17.75
N GLU A 81 15.99 -5.09 -17.05
CA GLU A 81 14.95 -5.62 -16.15
C GLU A 81 14.93 -4.83 -14.84
N ILE A 82 13.73 -4.67 -14.26
CA ILE A 82 13.53 -4.03 -12.96
C ILE A 82 13.25 -5.11 -11.93
N ILE A 83 14.11 -5.20 -10.91
CA ILE A 83 13.97 -6.15 -9.81
C ILE A 83 13.69 -5.37 -8.53
N THR A 84 12.60 -5.70 -7.85
CA THR A 84 12.32 -5.17 -6.50
C THR A 84 13.15 -5.93 -5.47
N LEU A 85 14.03 -5.21 -4.77
CA LEU A 85 14.87 -5.76 -3.70
C LEU A 85 14.08 -5.88 -2.39
N GLY A 86 13.14 -4.96 -2.15
CA GLY A 86 12.22 -5.01 -1.01
C GLY A 86 11.97 -3.64 -0.37
N ARG A 87 11.13 -3.66 0.67
CA ARG A 87 10.84 -2.48 1.51
C ARG A 87 12.10 -2.11 2.29
N HIS A 88 12.56 -0.87 2.14
CA HIS A 88 13.81 -0.40 2.72
C HIS A 88 13.53 0.49 3.91
N ALA A 89 13.99 0.07 5.09
CA ALA A 89 13.93 0.86 6.31
C ALA A 89 15.27 1.54 6.53
N PHE A 90 15.31 2.86 6.42
CA PHE A 90 16.51 3.66 6.77
C PHE A 90 16.68 3.83 8.28
N TYR A 91 15.68 3.44 9.07
CA TYR A 91 15.57 3.73 10.48
C TYR A 91 15.06 2.52 11.27
N SER A 92 15.42 2.47 12.54
CA SER A 92 14.96 1.44 13.49
C SER A 92 13.50 1.61 13.91
N ASN A 93 12.87 2.75 13.61
CA ASN A 93 11.49 3.04 14.00
C ASN A 93 10.50 2.56 12.91
N PRO A 94 9.59 1.63 13.23
CA PRO A 94 8.72 0.98 12.25
C PRO A 94 7.64 1.85 11.58
N PHE A 95 7.46 3.12 12.01
CA PHE A 95 6.28 3.92 11.65
C PHE A 95 6.52 5.15 10.79
N LEU A 96 7.74 5.39 10.31
CA LEU A 96 8.00 6.61 9.55
C LEU A 96 7.74 6.37 8.07
N ASN A 97 6.69 7.00 7.55
CA ASN A 97 6.54 7.21 6.13
C ASN A 97 7.56 8.24 5.64
N MET A 98 7.74 8.31 4.33
CA MET A 98 8.62 9.29 3.72
C MET A 98 7.93 9.91 2.50
N THR A 99 8.18 11.20 2.28
CA THR A 99 7.73 11.90 1.09
C THR A 99 8.16 11.17 -0.18
N ALA A 100 7.28 11.16 -1.17
CA ALA A 100 7.64 10.73 -2.50
C ALA A 100 8.56 11.72 -3.23
N HIS A 101 8.90 12.86 -2.66
CA HIS A 101 9.69 13.87 -3.36
C HIS A 101 10.94 14.30 -2.57
N PRO A 102 11.86 13.36 -2.25
CA PRO A 102 13.13 13.73 -1.64
C PRO A 102 13.92 14.65 -2.58
N LYS A 103 14.70 15.56 -2.00
CA LYS A 103 15.59 16.47 -2.72
C LYS A 103 17.02 16.09 -2.43
N ILE A 104 17.80 15.86 -3.49
CA ILE A 104 19.19 15.46 -3.40
C ILE A 104 20.05 16.68 -3.68
N ASP A 105 21.00 16.98 -2.79
CA ASP A 105 22.02 18.01 -3.03
C ASP A 105 23.06 17.46 -4.02
N PRO A 106 23.25 18.09 -5.19
CA PRO A 106 24.19 17.62 -6.20
C PRO A 106 25.67 17.74 -5.78
N ASN A 107 26.00 18.54 -4.76
CA ASN A 107 27.38 18.71 -4.31
C ASN A 107 27.78 17.69 -3.25
N THR A 108 26.86 17.36 -2.32
CA THR A 108 27.13 16.47 -1.19
C THR A 108 26.57 15.06 -1.36
N GLY A 109 25.64 14.86 -2.30
CA GLY A 109 24.92 13.61 -2.47
C GLY A 109 23.89 13.34 -1.35
N GLU A 110 23.70 14.29 -0.42
CA GLU A 110 22.75 14.14 0.68
C GLU A 110 21.30 14.24 0.17
N ALA A 111 20.44 13.34 0.64
CA ALA A 111 19.01 13.39 0.40
C ALA A 111 18.27 13.98 1.60
N PHE A 112 17.46 14.98 1.32
CA PHE A 112 16.58 15.66 2.25
C PHE A 112 15.14 15.23 1.99
N ALA A 113 14.50 14.71 3.02
CA ALA A 113 13.15 14.19 2.96
C ALA A 113 12.36 14.63 4.19
N PHE A 114 11.06 14.44 4.16
CA PHE A 114 10.20 14.62 5.32
C PHE A 114 9.11 13.55 5.34
N GLY A 115 8.57 13.25 6.49
CA GLY A 115 7.39 12.42 6.70
C GLY A 115 6.31 13.23 7.39
N TYR A 116 5.05 12.93 7.12
CA TYR A 116 3.92 13.59 7.78
C TYR A 116 2.89 12.56 8.21
N ASP A 117 2.28 12.80 9.36
CA ASP A 117 1.31 11.90 9.96
C ASP A 117 0.13 12.71 10.52
N ILE A 118 -1.00 12.03 10.67
CA ILE A 118 -2.21 12.54 11.32
C ILE A 118 -1.99 12.60 12.83
N PHE A 119 -1.07 11.80 13.39
CA PHE A 119 -0.70 11.81 14.80
C PHE A 119 0.68 12.46 15.05
N PRO A 120 0.94 13.03 16.24
CA PRO A 120 2.26 13.55 16.56
C PRO A 120 3.37 12.48 16.51
N PRO A 121 4.57 12.80 15.99
CA PRO A 121 4.95 14.07 15.36
C PRO A 121 4.32 14.24 13.96
N PHE A 122 3.59 15.34 13.75
CA PHE A 122 2.83 15.58 12.52
C PHE A 122 3.71 15.80 11.29
N LEU A 123 4.94 16.27 11.49
CA LEU A 123 5.93 16.49 10.45
C LEU A 123 7.29 16.14 11.03
N THR A 124 8.03 15.28 10.32
CA THR A 124 9.39 14.88 10.68
C THR A 124 10.30 15.17 9.50
N TYR A 125 11.45 15.76 9.75
CA TYR A 125 12.47 16.00 8.74
C TYR A 125 13.55 14.93 8.80
N PHE A 126 14.14 14.59 7.65
CA PHE A 126 15.19 13.60 7.55
C PHE A 126 16.30 14.08 6.62
N ARG A 127 17.53 13.85 7.05
CA ARG A 127 18.73 13.96 6.22
C ARG A 127 19.37 12.59 6.09
N ILE A 128 19.66 12.17 4.88
CA ILE A 128 20.31 10.90 4.54
C ILE A 128 21.58 11.24 3.78
N ASN A 129 22.73 10.71 4.18
CA ASN A 129 23.99 10.96 3.48
C ASN A 129 24.10 10.16 2.17
N GLU A 130 25.19 10.38 1.43
CA GLU A 130 25.46 9.69 0.16
C GLU A 130 25.53 8.16 0.31
N GLU A 131 25.92 7.66 1.49
CA GLU A 131 25.97 6.23 1.80
C GLU A 131 24.61 5.63 2.21
N GLY A 132 23.54 6.43 2.27
CA GLY A 132 22.20 5.94 2.63
C GLY A 132 21.96 5.85 4.14
N ILE A 133 22.81 6.47 4.95
CA ILE A 133 22.72 6.50 6.41
C ILE A 133 21.98 7.78 6.84
N LYS A 134 20.88 7.60 7.59
CA LYS A 134 20.18 8.74 8.21
C LYS A 134 21.13 9.44 9.19
N GLN A 135 21.23 10.75 9.06
CA GLN A 135 21.98 11.61 9.98
C GLN A 135 21.12 11.96 11.20
N ASP A 136 21.79 12.22 12.32
CA ASP A 136 21.14 12.80 13.50
C ASP A 136 20.70 14.24 13.22
N ASP A 137 19.58 14.61 13.85
CA ASP A 137 18.92 15.91 13.74
C ASP A 137 19.48 16.91 14.76
#